data_AF-A0AAW3Z3C9-F1
#
_entry.id   AF-A0AAW3Z3C9-F1
#
_cell.length_a   1.000
_cell.length_b   1.000
_cell.length_c   1.000
_cell.angle_alpha   90.00
_cell.angle_beta   90.00
_cell.angle_gamma   90.00
#
_symmetry.space_group_name_H-M   'P 1'
#
loop_
_entity.id
_entity.type
_entity.pdbx_description
1 polymer ?
#
loop_
_entity_poly.entity_id
_entity_poly.type
_entity_poly.pdbx_seq_one_letter_code
_entity_poly.pdbx_strand_id
1 'polypeptide(L)'
;MRKVLLKKTSLAIFINAVLISYSFAEQEQQQQQKPPNNIVTDIVSEIWKNNKVEVDKNGKNVTGKNIRDDKSRINDEMESVLFERPRKERDSETTHNALALLGSRIQGNAAYTTALNKSTISWGSHLSFASGKSTIDNFSTHSIAMGESAIERQSDYSTALNKSTIGAFSQNSLAIGQGAKVHNEANNSIVIGQNASSSKANGIALGEHAKAKEINSVAIGAGAIANEADTVSFGNGLQVPEGVTKEQMKEKGYIGRNKRLVNVAEGISNNDVATVGQMNKHVANNIFFFSNTDTATPALASSYYVGSPSFKSTESNVVSFGDDKTKLKLTNVADGEKAHDAATYGQLTKVETELKGSMAGLKDEVKTSEKNAADSAKEAAKSASGAYQFAEISAEAADGAEAAKKAAEESKEKAEGFA
;
A
#
# COMPACT_ATOMS: atom_id res chain seq x y z
N MET A 1 61.25 -29.28 12.77
CA MET A 1 59.97 -28.82 12.17
C MET A 1 59.35 -27.58 12.86
N ARG A 2 59.23 -27.50 14.19
CA ARG A 2 58.69 -26.29 14.89
C ARG A 2 59.42 -24.97 14.58
N LYS A 3 60.77 -24.95 14.53
CA LYS A 3 61.56 -23.73 14.18
C LYS A 3 61.43 -23.27 12.71
N VAL A 4 61.04 -24.17 11.81
CA VAL A 4 60.83 -23.87 10.37
C VAL A 4 59.41 -23.38 10.13
N LEU A 5 58.42 -23.94 10.85
CA LEU A 5 57.04 -23.43 10.84
C LEU A 5 56.96 -22.00 11.40
N LEU A 6 57.66 -21.71 12.51
CA LEU A 6 57.68 -20.37 13.13
C LEU A 6 58.32 -19.29 12.24
N LYS A 7 59.36 -19.62 11.46
CA LYS A 7 59.97 -18.67 10.50
C LYS A 7 59.08 -18.43 9.27
N LYS A 8 58.32 -19.44 8.82
CA LYS A 8 57.41 -19.32 7.67
C LYS A 8 56.13 -18.55 8.02
N THR A 9 55.60 -18.69 9.22
CA THR A 9 54.45 -17.90 9.68
C THR A 9 54.82 -16.44 9.97
N SER A 10 55.99 -16.16 10.56
CA SER A 10 56.44 -14.78 10.80
C SER A 10 56.71 -13.99 9.52
N LEU A 11 57.24 -14.62 8.45
CA LEU A 11 57.49 -13.94 7.18
C LEU A 11 56.19 -13.68 6.40
N ALA A 12 55.22 -14.59 6.45
CA ALA A 12 53.90 -14.40 5.85
C ALA A 12 53.07 -13.33 6.57
N ILE A 13 53.20 -13.21 7.91
CA ILE A 13 52.59 -12.13 8.69
C ILE A 13 53.27 -10.78 8.38
N PHE A 14 54.59 -10.74 8.19
CA PHE A 14 55.32 -9.53 7.82
C PHE A 14 54.95 -9.03 6.41
N ILE A 15 54.81 -9.94 5.45
CA ILE A 15 54.40 -9.63 4.06
C ILE A 15 52.93 -9.16 4.02
N ASN A 16 52.03 -9.80 4.78
CA ASN A 16 50.64 -9.36 4.88
C ASN A 16 50.49 -8.02 5.62
N ALA A 17 51.27 -7.74 6.67
CA ALA A 17 51.25 -6.45 7.35
C ALA A 17 51.74 -5.30 6.44
N VAL A 18 52.72 -5.57 5.57
CA VAL A 18 53.24 -4.60 4.58
C VAL A 18 52.25 -4.38 3.43
N LEU A 19 51.56 -5.42 2.96
CA LEU A 19 50.56 -5.33 1.88
C LEU A 19 49.23 -4.72 2.35
N ILE A 20 48.79 -5.00 3.59
CA ILE A 20 47.58 -4.39 4.18
C ILE A 20 47.82 -2.89 4.42
N SER A 21 49.04 -2.49 4.85
CA SER A 21 49.41 -1.07 4.99
C SER A 21 49.43 -0.34 3.63
N TYR A 22 49.71 -1.05 2.54
CA TYR A 22 49.63 -0.52 1.16
C TYR A 22 48.18 -0.30 0.71
N SER A 23 47.27 -1.23 1.05
CA SER A 23 45.86 -1.15 0.68
C SER A 23 45.07 -0.08 1.45
N PHE A 24 45.46 0.24 2.69
CA PHE A 24 44.81 1.32 3.48
C PHE A 24 45.30 2.72 3.08
N ALA A 25 46.55 2.85 2.60
CA ALA A 25 47.09 4.13 2.13
C ALA A 25 46.48 4.61 0.79
N GLU A 26 46.00 3.72 -0.06
CA GLU A 26 45.29 4.07 -1.30
C GLU A 26 43.85 4.55 -1.06
N GLN A 27 43.20 4.16 0.05
CA GLN A 27 41.84 4.62 0.37
C GLN A 27 41.79 6.01 1.02
N GLU A 28 42.82 6.43 1.76
CA GLU A 28 42.88 7.80 2.32
C GLU A 28 43.36 8.87 1.31
N GLN A 29 43.94 8.46 0.17
CA GLN A 29 44.45 9.40 -0.84
C GLN A 29 43.39 10.05 -1.74
N GLN A 30 42.11 9.66 -1.65
CA GLN A 30 41.04 10.35 -2.38
C GLN A 30 40.44 11.55 -1.63
N GLN A 31 40.87 11.88 -0.40
CA GLN A 31 40.21 12.96 0.38
C GLN A 31 41.07 14.09 0.97
N GLN A 32 42.41 14.16 0.89
CA GLN A 32 43.12 15.38 1.33
C GLN A 32 44.56 15.54 0.79
N GLN A 33 44.87 16.74 0.24
CA GLN A 33 46.20 17.14 -0.25
C GLN A 33 47.15 17.49 0.92
N LYS A 34 48.15 16.65 1.21
CA LYS A 34 49.41 17.00 1.92
C LYS A 34 50.52 15.98 1.58
N PRO A 35 51.82 16.36 1.57
CA PRO A 35 52.90 15.43 1.20
C PRO A 35 53.25 14.49 2.37
N PRO A 36 53.62 13.21 2.11
CA PRO A 36 53.93 12.24 3.15
C PRO A 36 55.40 12.31 3.60
N ASN A 37 55.63 12.39 4.92
CA ASN A 37 56.91 11.99 5.51
C ASN A 37 56.99 10.46 5.48
N ASN A 38 57.94 9.91 4.72
CA ASN A 38 58.04 8.48 4.45
C ASN A 38 59.23 7.89 5.24
N ILE A 39 58.94 7.06 6.25
CA ILE A 39 59.93 6.38 7.13
C ILE A 39 60.91 5.51 6.32
N VAL A 40 60.48 5.02 5.15
CA VAL A 40 61.30 4.20 4.25
C VAL A 40 62.42 5.02 3.61
N THR A 41 62.19 6.30 3.29
CA THR A 41 63.24 7.18 2.76
C THR A 41 64.26 7.58 3.82
N ASP A 42 63.86 7.73 5.09
CA ASP A 42 64.79 8.12 6.15
C ASP A 42 65.78 7.00 6.52
N ILE A 43 65.31 5.75 6.66
CA ILE A 43 66.16 4.59 6.98
C ILE A 43 67.09 4.24 5.81
N VAL A 44 66.60 4.29 4.57
CA VAL A 44 67.40 3.97 3.39
C VAL A 44 68.43 5.08 3.11
N SER A 45 68.16 6.34 3.49
CA SER A 45 69.10 7.45 3.28
C SER A 45 70.26 7.47 4.30
N GLU A 46 70.08 6.97 5.52
CA GLU A 46 71.18 6.87 6.52
C GLU A 46 72.21 5.79 6.16
N ILE A 47 71.76 4.66 5.60
CA ILE A 47 72.65 3.56 5.19
C ILE A 47 73.54 3.99 4.01
N TRP A 48 73.01 4.81 3.10
CA TRP A 48 73.75 5.29 1.93
C TRP A 48 74.68 6.47 2.21
N LYS A 49 74.46 7.26 3.27
CA LYS A 49 75.32 8.42 3.60
C LYS A 49 76.64 8.07 4.30
N ASN A 50 76.73 6.91 4.96
CA ASN A 50 77.86 6.60 5.84
C ASN A 50 79.00 5.79 5.21
N ASN A 51 78.94 5.52 3.90
CA ASN A 51 80.04 4.94 3.09
C ASN A 51 80.82 3.79 3.78
N LYS A 52 80.12 2.94 4.54
CA LYS A 52 80.73 1.76 5.17
C LYS A 52 80.90 0.68 4.12
N VAL A 53 82.15 0.36 3.80
CA VAL A 53 82.51 -0.80 2.99
C VAL A 53 82.37 -2.03 3.88
N GLU A 54 81.29 -2.79 3.72
CA GLU A 54 81.22 -4.14 4.26
C GLU A 54 81.90 -5.13 3.31
N VAL A 55 82.67 -6.05 3.89
CA VAL A 55 83.32 -7.17 3.20
C VAL A 55 82.49 -8.43 3.45
N ASP A 56 82.28 -9.21 2.39
CA ASP A 56 81.56 -10.48 2.50
C ASP A 56 82.37 -11.54 3.28
N LYS A 57 81.75 -12.70 3.53
CA LYS A 57 82.37 -13.85 4.22
C LYS A 57 83.63 -14.41 3.54
N ASN A 58 83.96 -13.95 2.33
CA ASN A 58 85.13 -14.33 1.55
C ASN A 58 86.14 -13.16 1.41
N GLY A 59 85.93 -12.05 2.12
CA GLY A 59 86.84 -10.91 2.17
C GLY A 59 86.74 -9.95 0.98
N LYS A 60 85.64 -9.96 0.20
CA LYS A 60 85.47 -9.10 -0.98
C LYS A 60 84.57 -7.90 -0.68
N ASN A 61 84.93 -6.72 -1.18
CA ASN A 61 84.16 -5.48 -0.96
C ASN A 61 82.78 -5.57 -1.61
N VAL A 62 81.72 -5.32 -0.83
CA VAL A 62 80.35 -5.27 -1.31
C VAL A 62 80.09 -3.89 -1.92
N THR A 63 79.87 -3.86 -3.24
CA THR A 63 79.50 -2.65 -4.00
C THR A 63 78.11 -2.83 -4.61
N GLY A 64 77.43 -1.73 -4.95
CA GLY A 64 76.07 -1.77 -5.51
C GLY A 64 75.92 -2.58 -6.81
N LYS A 65 77.04 -2.84 -7.52
CA LYS A 65 77.09 -3.73 -8.69
C LYS A 65 77.08 -5.22 -8.29
N ASN A 66 77.79 -5.60 -7.22
CA ASN A 66 77.87 -6.98 -6.74
C ASN A 66 76.56 -7.50 -6.12
N ILE A 67 75.76 -6.61 -5.52
CA ILE A 67 74.44 -6.98 -4.94
C ILE A 67 73.42 -7.30 -6.04
N ARG A 68 73.53 -6.67 -7.22
CA ARG A 68 72.60 -6.89 -8.33
C ARG A 68 72.83 -8.26 -9.00
N ASP A 69 74.08 -8.70 -9.06
CA ASP A 69 74.45 -10.03 -9.58
C ASP A 69 74.09 -11.15 -8.59
N ASP A 70 74.28 -10.94 -7.28
CA ASP A 70 73.82 -11.90 -6.26
C ASP A 70 72.30 -11.99 -6.16
N LYS A 71 71.55 -10.94 -6.55
CA LYS A 71 70.08 -11.02 -6.64
C LYS A 71 69.63 -11.96 -7.76
N SER A 72 70.37 -12.04 -8.87
CA SER A 72 70.12 -13.05 -9.92
C SER A 72 70.51 -14.44 -9.45
N ARG A 73 71.64 -14.57 -8.75
CA ARG A 73 72.15 -15.85 -8.23
C ARG A 73 71.27 -16.44 -7.11
N ILE A 74 70.73 -15.59 -6.24
CA ILE A 74 69.76 -15.97 -5.19
C ILE A 74 68.41 -16.32 -5.82
N ASN A 75 68.00 -15.63 -6.89
CA ASN A 75 66.77 -15.96 -7.60
C ASN A 75 66.91 -17.29 -8.38
N ASP A 76 68.06 -17.54 -8.99
CA ASP A 76 68.37 -18.79 -9.70
C ASP A 76 68.59 -19.97 -8.72
N GLU A 77 69.25 -19.74 -7.57
CA GLU A 77 69.38 -20.76 -6.51
C GLU A 77 68.03 -21.02 -5.83
N MET A 78 67.17 -20.01 -5.63
CA MET A 78 65.78 -20.21 -5.16
C MET A 78 64.92 -20.95 -6.19
N GLU A 79 65.01 -20.63 -7.47
CA GLU A 79 64.32 -21.32 -8.56
C GLU A 79 64.79 -22.79 -8.67
N SER A 80 66.10 -23.05 -8.51
CA SER A 80 66.67 -24.41 -8.58
C SER A 80 66.32 -25.30 -7.38
N VAL A 81 66.12 -24.72 -6.19
CA VAL A 81 65.71 -25.45 -4.98
C VAL A 81 64.17 -25.56 -4.86
N LEU A 82 63.42 -24.70 -5.57
CA LEU A 82 61.95 -24.75 -5.62
C LEU A 82 61.38 -25.54 -6.81
N PHE A 83 62.21 -25.94 -7.79
CA PHE A 83 61.78 -26.73 -8.95
C PHE A 83 62.77 -27.84 -9.35
N GLU A 84 62.90 -28.88 -8.53
CA GLU A 84 63.04 -30.22 -9.12
C GLU A 84 61.67 -30.61 -9.69
N ARG A 85 61.52 -30.58 -11.03
CA ARG A 85 60.39 -31.24 -11.69
C ARG A 85 60.72 -32.73 -11.80
N PRO A 86 60.00 -33.64 -11.10
CA PRO A 86 60.06 -35.05 -11.45
C PRO A 86 59.45 -35.19 -12.85
N ARG A 87 60.24 -35.70 -13.79
CA ARG A 87 59.71 -36.22 -15.05
C ARG A 87 58.87 -37.45 -14.75
N LYS A 88 57.59 -37.37 -15.10
CA LYS A 88 56.61 -38.46 -15.40
C LYS A 88 56.60 -39.69 -14.48
N GLU A 89 55.55 -39.80 -13.66
CA GLU A 89 54.50 -40.86 -13.76
C GLU A 89 53.70 -40.96 -12.46
N ARG A 90 52.46 -40.45 -12.51
CA ARG A 90 51.23 -41.12 -12.07
C ARG A 90 50.09 -40.13 -12.19
N ASP A 91 49.25 -40.40 -13.18
CA ASP A 91 47.93 -39.83 -13.30
C ASP A 91 47.22 -39.97 -11.95
N SER A 92 46.86 -38.85 -11.32
CA SER A 92 45.56 -38.86 -10.65
C SER A 92 44.53 -38.71 -11.76
N GLU A 93 44.21 -39.83 -12.42
CA GLU A 93 42.91 -40.01 -13.08
C GLU A 93 41.83 -39.85 -12.00
N THR A 94 41.51 -38.61 -11.68
CA THR A 94 40.10 -38.27 -11.74
C THR A 94 39.89 -37.97 -13.21
N THR A 95 39.31 -38.92 -13.95
CA THR A 95 38.84 -38.73 -15.32
C THR A 95 37.81 -37.61 -15.31
N HIS A 96 38.29 -36.38 -15.28
CA HIS A 96 37.49 -35.19 -15.42
C HIS A 96 37.10 -35.15 -16.90
N ASN A 97 35.98 -35.78 -17.24
CA ASN A 97 35.45 -35.84 -18.61
C ASN A 97 35.04 -34.44 -19.06
N ALA A 98 36.02 -33.62 -19.45
CA ALA A 98 35.83 -32.30 -20.02
C ALA A 98 35.99 -32.40 -21.53
N LEU A 99 34.98 -31.99 -22.28
CA LEU A 99 34.97 -32.04 -23.74
C LEU A 99 34.98 -30.63 -24.32
N ALA A 100 36.07 -30.25 -24.97
CA ALA A 100 36.19 -28.99 -25.71
C ALA A 100 36.22 -29.26 -27.22
N LEU A 101 35.27 -28.72 -27.98
CA LEU A 101 35.17 -28.85 -29.43
C LEU A 101 34.95 -27.51 -30.13
N LEU A 102 35.30 -27.45 -31.42
CA LEU A 102 34.96 -26.34 -32.32
C LEU A 102 35.45 -24.97 -31.81
N GLY A 103 36.71 -24.92 -31.40
CA GLY A 103 37.39 -23.70 -30.94
C GLY A 103 36.96 -23.21 -29.57
N SER A 104 36.26 -24.04 -28.78
CA SER A 104 35.97 -23.74 -27.38
C SER A 104 37.22 -23.80 -26.49
N ARG A 105 37.10 -23.28 -25.28
CA ARG A 105 38.15 -23.26 -24.26
C ARG A 105 37.57 -23.72 -22.92
N ILE A 106 38.25 -24.66 -22.28
CA ILE A 106 37.99 -25.04 -20.88
C ILE A 106 39.26 -24.71 -20.10
N GLN A 107 39.15 -23.91 -19.03
CA GLN A 107 40.29 -23.44 -18.24
C GLN A 107 40.34 -24.11 -16.87
N GLY A 108 41.54 -24.49 -16.43
CA GLY A 108 41.78 -25.05 -15.10
C GLY A 108 41.06 -26.38 -14.84
N ASN A 109 40.87 -26.70 -13.55
CA ASN A 109 40.05 -27.82 -13.09
C ASN A 109 38.54 -27.49 -13.22
N ALA A 110 37.95 -27.78 -14.39
CA ALA A 110 36.51 -27.66 -14.66
C ALA A 110 35.95 -29.02 -15.12
N ALA A 111 35.92 -29.97 -14.20
CA ALA A 111 35.51 -31.36 -14.44
C ALA A 111 34.07 -31.55 -14.93
N TYR A 112 33.85 -32.60 -15.72
CA TYR A 112 32.53 -33.02 -16.21
C TYR A 112 31.82 -31.93 -17.02
N THR A 113 32.59 -31.16 -17.79
CA THR A 113 32.08 -30.04 -18.57
C THR A 113 32.06 -30.36 -20.06
N THR A 114 31.23 -29.64 -20.81
CA THR A 114 31.27 -29.70 -22.27
C THR A 114 31.17 -28.30 -22.84
N ALA A 115 32.17 -27.89 -23.61
CA ALA A 115 32.23 -26.59 -24.27
C ALA A 115 32.30 -26.77 -25.79
N LEU A 116 31.39 -26.14 -26.53
CA LEU A 116 31.27 -26.22 -27.99
C LEU A 116 31.32 -24.81 -28.61
N ASN A 117 31.70 -24.71 -29.88
CA ASN A 117 31.53 -23.51 -30.71
C ASN A 117 32.07 -22.21 -30.08
N LYS A 118 33.39 -22.08 -29.92
CA LYS A 118 34.04 -20.89 -29.33
C LYS A 118 33.54 -20.48 -27.93
N SER A 119 32.92 -21.39 -27.20
CA SER A 119 32.48 -21.13 -25.82
C SER A 119 33.64 -21.27 -24.84
N THR A 120 33.55 -20.58 -23.70
CA THR A 120 34.56 -20.65 -22.64
C THR A 120 33.93 -21.13 -21.34
N ILE A 121 34.51 -22.14 -20.71
CA ILE A 121 34.20 -22.54 -19.33
C ILE A 121 35.46 -22.32 -18.48
N SER A 122 35.37 -21.47 -17.47
CA SER A 122 36.49 -21.06 -16.62
C SER A 122 36.74 -22.02 -15.45
N TRP A 123 37.75 -21.72 -14.63
CA TRP A 123 38.21 -22.61 -13.56
C TRP A 123 37.16 -22.81 -12.45
N GLY A 124 37.03 -24.05 -11.96
CA GLY A 124 36.11 -24.40 -10.88
C GLY A 124 34.65 -24.57 -11.32
N SER A 125 34.34 -24.37 -12.60
CA SER A 125 32.97 -24.41 -13.14
C SER A 125 32.58 -25.82 -13.59
N HIS A 126 32.56 -26.75 -12.62
CA HIS A 126 32.27 -28.17 -12.83
C HIS A 126 30.84 -28.43 -13.34
N LEU A 127 30.62 -29.61 -13.95
CA LEU A 127 29.29 -30.12 -14.32
C LEU A 127 28.49 -29.15 -15.19
N SER A 128 29.17 -28.43 -16.08
CA SER A 128 28.61 -27.30 -16.83
C SER A 128 28.69 -27.50 -18.34
N PHE A 129 27.74 -26.92 -19.07
CA PHE A 129 27.65 -27.00 -20.52
C PHE A 129 27.62 -25.61 -21.15
N ALA A 130 28.52 -25.35 -22.11
CA ALA A 130 28.55 -24.09 -22.84
C ALA A 130 28.56 -24.32 -24.36
N SER A 131 27.73 -23.60 -25.10
CA SER A 131 27.69 -23.68 -26.57
C SER A 131 27.39 -22.33 -27.23
N GLY A 132 27.86 -22.15 -28.46
CA GLY A 132 27.54 -21.00 -29.31
C GLY A 132 28.14 -19.69 -28.83
N LYS A 133 29.45 -19.64 -28.62
CA LYS A 133 30.21 -18.48 -28.11
C LYS A 133 29.76 -18.02 -26.71
N SER A 134 29.33 -18.96 -25.87
CA SER A 134 28.88 -18.65 -24.52
C SER A 134 30.02 -18.70 -23.52
N THR A 135 29.88 -18.00 -22.40
CA THR A 135 30.88 -18.00 -21.32
C THR A 135 30.24 -18.43 -20.01
N ILE A 136 30.87 -19.38 -19.32
CA ILE A 136 30.60 -19.70 -17.91
C ILE A 136 31.88 -19.36 -17.13
N ASP A 137 31.81 -18.32 -16.32
CA ASP A 137 32.95 -17.78 -15.57
C ASP A 137 33.23 -18.60 -14.29
N ASN A 138 34.30 -18.24 -13.58
CA ASN A 138 34.90 -19.02 -12.50
C ASN A 138 33.92 -19.42 -11.39
N PHE A 139 34.06 -20.66 -10.91
CA PHE A 139 33.27 -21.21 -9.81
C PHE A 139 31.76 -21.17 -10.02
N SER A 140 31.30 -21.29 -11.27
CA SER A 140 29.87 -21.39 -11.61
C SER A 140 29.59 -22.81 -12.06
N THR A 141 29.25 -23.67 -11.10
CA THR A 141 29.01 -25.10 -11.29
C THR A 141 27.58 -25.39 -11.76
N HIS A 142 27.33 -26.59 -12.30
CA HIS A 142 26.00 -27.06 -12.68
C HIS A 142 25.24 -26.10 -13.62
N SER A 143 25.98 -25.40 -14.48
CA SER A 143 25.45 -24.27 -15.24
C SER A 143 25.36 -24.56 -16.73
N ILE A 144 24.41 -23.92 -17.41
CA ILE A 144 24.16 -24.10 -18.85
C ILE A 144 24.16 -22.72 -19.53
N ALA A 145 25.07 -22.48 -20.46
CA ALA A 145 25.11 -21.25 -21.25
C ALA A 145 25.07 -21.55 -22.76
N MET A 146 24.05 -21.07 -23.47
CA MET A 146 23.89 -21.36 -24.91
C MET A 146 23.50 -20.14 -25.74
N GLY A 147 24.15 -19.97 -26.89
CA GLY A 147 23.79 -18.97 -27.90
C GLY A 147 24.17 -17.55 -27.51
N GLU A 148 25.47 -17.26 -27.43
CA GLU A 148 26.05 -15.96 -27.05
C GLU A 148 25.64 -15.50 -25.64
N SER A 149 25.41 -16.46 -24.73
CA SER A 149 25.02 -16.17 -23.34
C SER A 149 26.22 -16.14 -22.40
N ALA A 150 26.07 -15.43 -21.28
CA ALA A 150 27.10 -15.31 -20.25
C ALA A 150 26.53 -15.65 -18.86
N ILE A 151 27.26 -16.47 -18.10
CA ILE A 151 27.06 -16.70 -16.67
C ILE A 151 28.34 -16.24 -15.98
N GLU A 152 28.25 -15.19 -15.18
CA GLU A 152 29.39 -14.63 -14.45
C GLU A 152 29.75 -15.46 -13.21
N ARG A 153 30.85 -15.10 -12.53
CA ARG A 153 31.46 -15.89 -11.46
C ARG A 153 30.50 -16.23 -10.31
N GLN A 154 30.72 -17.38 -9.68
CA GLN A 154 29.99 -17.82 -8.48
C GLN A 154 28.46 -17.82 -8.64
N SER A 155 27.98 -18.20 -9.82
CA SER A 155 26.55 -18.25 -10.16
C SER A 155 26.13 -19.69 -10.45
N ASP A 156 26.30 -20.56 -9.46
CA ASP A 156 25.98 -21.99 -9.55
C ASP A 156 24.51 -22.25 -9.96
N TYR A 157 24.26 -23.42 -10.55
CA TYR A 157 22.92 -23.89 -10.92
C TYR A 157 22.14 -22.93 -11.82
N SER A 158 22.85 -22.20 -12.70
CA SER A 158 22.27 -21.15 -13.51
C SER A 158 22.12 -21.55 -14.98
N THR A 159 21.09 -21.03 -15.65
CA THR A 159 20.84 -21.31 -17.07
C THR A 159 20.64 -20.00 -17.84
N ALA A 160 21.51 -19.75 -18.81
CA ALA A 160 21.48 -18.57 -19.68
C ALA A 160 21.36 -19.00 -21.15
N LEU A 161 20.26 -18.66 -21.81
CA LEU A 161 19.97 -19.03 -23.20
C LEU A 161 19.66 -17.81 -24.08
N ASN A 162 20.16 -17.85 -25.33
CA ASN A 162 19.83 -16.90 -26.40
C ASN A 162 20.21 -15.45 -26.09
N LYS A 163 21.52 -15.19 -25.97
CA LYS A 163 22.11 -13.87 -25.77
C LYS A 163 21.64 -13.18 -24.49
N SER A 164 21.59 -13.98 -23.43
CA SER A 164 21.21 -13.55 -22.08
C SER A 164 22.42 -13.51 -21.14
N THR A 165 22.27 -12.83 -20.01
CA THR A 165 23.33 -12.68 -19.02
C THR A 165 22.82 -12.95 -17.62
N ILE A 166 23.56 -13.76 -16.86
CA ILE A 166 23.40 -13.91 -15.41
C ILE A 166 24.63 -13.31 -14.74
N GLY A 167 24.40 -12.25 -13.96
CA GLY A 167 25.45 -11.49 -13.28
C GLY A 167 26.08 -12.24 -12.12
N ALA A 168 27.25 -11.78 -11.66
CA ALA A 168 28.04 -12.47 -10.65
C ALA A 168 27.24 -12.71 -9.35
N PHE A 169 27.55 -13.80 -8.65
CA PHE A 169 26.91 -14.18 -7.39
C PHE A 169 25.39 -14.35 -7.48
N SER A 170 24.86 -14.76 -8.65
CA SER A 170 23.42 -14.92 -8.88
C SER A 170 23.09 -16.38 -9.10
N GLN A 171 23.21 -17.17 -8.04
CA GLN A 171 22.95 -18.60 -8.03
C GLN A 171 21.48 -18.91 -8.35
N ASN A 172 21.23 -20.13 -8.81
CA ASN A 172 19.88 -20.68 -9.03
C ASN A 172 19.01 -19.83 -9.99
N SER A 173 19.63 -19.17 -10.97
CA SER A 173 18.95 -18.18 -11.81
C SER A 173 18.73 -18.66 -13.24
N LEU A 174 17.67 -18.14 -13.87
CA LEU A 174 17.29 -18.43 -15.25
C LEU A 174 17.20 -17.13 -16.04
N ALA A 175 17.90 -17.06 -17.18
CA ALA A 175 17.82 -15.94 -18.12
C ALA A 175 17.64 -16.44 -19.55
N ILE A 176 16.49 -16.16 -20.18
CA ILE A 176 16.18 -16.58 -21.55
C ILE A 176 15.74 -15.37 -22.39
N GLY A 177 16.46 -15.14 -23.49
CA GLY A 177 16.09 -14.14 -24.49
C GLY A 177 17.16 -13.08 -24.69
N GLN A 178 17.14 -12.46 -25.87
CA GLN A 178 18.18 -11.52 -26.28
C GLN A 178 18.16 -10.29 -25.36
N GLY A 179 19.28 -10.04 -24.67
CA GLY A 179 19.39 -8.98 -23.68
C GLY A 179 18.69 -9.25 -22.35
N ALA A 180 18.13 -10.45 -22.13
CA ALA A 180 17.59 -10.85 -20.84
C ALA A 180 18.71 -10.83 -19.79
N LYS A 181 18.48 -10.19 -18.65
CA LYS A 181 19.53 -9.95 -17.65
C LYS A 181 19.07 -10.23 -16.22
N VAL A 182 19.74 -11.16 -15.56
CA VAL A 182 19.77 -11.23 -14.10
C VAL A 182 20.97 -10.39 -13.64
N HIS A 183 20.74 -9.38 -12.80
CA HIS A 183 21.80 -8.53 -12.26
C HIS A 183 22.64 -9.25 -11.22
N ASN A 184 23.79 -8.69 -10.85
CA ASN A 184 24.66 -9.25 -9.83
C ASN A 184 23.91 -9.40 -8.50
N GLU A 185 24.24 -10.46 -7.76
CA GLU A 185 23.66 -10.80 -6.45
C GLU A 185 22.12 -11.05 -6.48
N ALA A 186 21.51 -11.15 -7.66
CA ALA A 186 20.07 -11.38 -7.83
C ALA A 186 19.75 -12.88 -7.85
N ASN A 187 20.12 -13.58 -6.78
CA ASN A 187 19.89 -15.02 -6.59
C ASN A 187 18.42 -15.42 -6.80
N ASN A 188 18.19 -16.65 -7.28
CA ASN A 188 16.86 -17.23 -7.52
C ASN A 188 15.98 -16.43 -8.51
N SER A 189 16.59 -15.68 -9.43
CA SER A 189 15.81 -14.87 -10.37
C SER A 189 15.38 -15.66 -11.61
N ILE A 190 14.19 -15.35 -12.12
CA ILE A 190 13.68 -15.90 -13.38
C ILE A 190 13.41 -14.76 -14.34
N VAL A 191 14.13 -14.72 -15.45
CA VAL A 191 14.03 -13.66 -16.47
C VAL A 191 13.80 -14.30 -17.83
N ILE A 192 12.63 -14.08 -18.41
CA ILE A 192 12.24 -14.65 -19.71
C ILE A 192 11.67 -13.52 -20.57
N GLY A 193 12.37 -13.16 -21.64
CA GLY A 193 11.94 -12.13 -22.59
C GLY A 193 13.09 -11.27 -23.07
N GLN A 194 12.96 -10.75 -24.30
CA GLN A 194 13.95 -9.82 -24.85
C GLN A 194 14.06 -8.60 -23.94
N ASN A 195 15.29 -8.22 -23.55
CA ASN A 195 15.57 -7.07 -22.67
C ASN A 195 14.80 -7.08 -21.33
N ALA A 196 14.30 -8.24 -20.89
CA ALA A 196 13.73 -8.40 -19.56
C ALA A 196 14.84 -8.38 -18.51
N SER A 197 14.54 -7.96 -17.27
CA SER A 197 15.56 -7.93 -16.22
C SER A 197 15.03 -8.14 -14.81
N SER A 198 15.81 -8.85 -13.99
CA SER A 198 15.66 -8.91 -12.54
C SER A 198 16.86 -8.22 -11.87
N SER A 199 16.58 -7.27 -10.97
CA SER A 199 17.62 -6.44 -10.32
C SER A 199 18.03 -6.92 -8.93
N LYS A 200 17.18 -7.70 -8.24
CA LYS A 200 17.39 -8.16 -6.86
C LYS A 200 16.94 -9.62 -6.72
N ALA A 201 17.28 -10.23 -5.58
CA ALA A 201 16.98 -11.63 -5.32
C ALA A 201 15.48 -11.96 -5.38
N ASN A 202 15.18 -13.19 -5.81
CA ASN A 202 13.82 -13.74 -5.98
C ASN A 202 12.96 -12.95 -6.99
N GLY A 203 13.57 -12.16 -7.87
CA GLY A 203 12.85 -11.38 -8.87
C GLY A 203 12.43 -12.22 -10.08
N ILE A 204 11.18 -12.06 -10.50
CA ILE A 204 10.62 -12.77 -11.66
C ILE A 204 10.20 -11.74 -12.72
N ALA A 205 10.81 -11.75 -13.90
CA ALA A 205 10.47 -10.88 -15.02
C ALA A 205 10.10 -11.71 -16.25
N LEU A 206 8.81 -11.69 -16.63
CA LEU A 206 8.25 -12.50 -17.71
C LEU A 206 7.65 -11.61 -18.80
N GLY A 207 8.32 -11.46 -19.92
CA GLY A 207 7.88 -10.69 -21.08
C GLY A 207 8.95 -9.73 -21.59
N GLU A 208 8.86 -9.35 -22.86
CA GLU A 208 9.73 -8.34 -23.48
C GLU A 208 9.76 -7.06 -22.62
N HIS A 209 10.95 -6.57 -22.27
CA HIS A 209 11.15 -5.39 -21.43
C HIS A 209 10.51 -5.45 -20.02
N ALA A 210 10.10 -6.63 -19.52
CA ALA A 210 9.60 -6.78 -18.15
C ALA A 210 10.74 -6.54 -17.13
N LYS A 211 10.46 -5.84 -16.03
CA LYS A 211 11.46 -5.46 -15.02
C LYS A 211 10.98 -5.73 -13.60
N ALA A 212 11.59 -6.73 -12.95
CA ALA A 212 11.50 -6.93 -11.51
C ALA A 212 12.65 -6.18 -10.84
N LYS A 213 12.36 -5.04 -10.19
CA LYS A 213 13.39 -4.14 -9.64
C LYS A 213 13.67 -4.38 -8.17
N GLU A 214 12.75 -5.00 -7.45
CA GLU A 214 12.82 -5.17 -5.99
C GLU A 214 12.86 -6.64 -5.57
N ILE A 215 13.22 -6.88 -4.31
CA ILE A 215 13.30 -8.24 -3.73
C ILE A 215 11.90 -8.88 -3.79
N ASN A 216 11.84 -10.16 -4.19
CA ASN A 216 10.59 -10.92 -4.26
C ASN A 216 9.50 -10.24 -5.11
N SER A 217 9.91 -9.45 -6.11
CA SER A 217 9.00 -8.75 -7.01
C SER A 217 8.80 -9.52 -8.32
N VAL A 218 7.58 -9.50 -8.85
CA VAL A 218 7.18 -10.25 -10.04
C VAL A 218 6.60 -9.29 -11.08
N ALA A 219 7.22 -9.16 -12.25
CA ALA A 219 6.73 -8.40 -13.37
C ALA A 219 6.24 -9.33 -14.49
N ILE A 220 4.93 -9.32 -14.79
CA ILE A 220 4.30 -10.21 -15.76
C ILE A 220 3.71 -9.43 -16.94
N GLY A 221 4.22 -9.75 -18.12
CA GLY A 221 3.82 -9.25 -19.43
C GLY A 221 4.77 -8.21 -20.00
N ALA A 222 4.69 -8.00 -21.32
CA ALA A 222 5.55 -7.05 -22.01
C ALA A 222 5.45 -5.64 -21.40
N GLY A 223 6.61 -5.06 -21.10
CA GLY A 223 6.79 -3.75 -20.47
C GLY A 223 6.37 -3.66 -19.00
N ALA A 224 6.03 -4.76 -18.32
CA ALA A 224 5.63 -4.71 -16.91
C ALA A 224 6.80 -4.28 -16.01
N ILE A 225 6.53 -3.49 -14.98
CA ILE A 225 7.52 -3.01 -14.02
C ILE A 225 6.99 -3.27 -12.61
N ALA A 226 7.71 -4.08 -11.83
CA ALA A 226 7.49 -4.26 -10.40
C ALA A 226 8.61 -3.52 -9.65
N ASN A 227 8.26 -2.40 -9.03
CA ASN A 227 9.17 -1.46 -8.35
C ASN A 227 9.01 -1.45 -6.83
N GLU A 228 8.25 -2.39 -6.28
CA GLU A 228 8.01 -2.55 -4.85
C GLU A 228 8.30 -4.00 -4.46
N ALA A 229 8.86 -4.22 -3.27
CA ALA A 229 9.14 -5.54 -2.75
C ALA A 229 7.84 -6.30 -2.47
N ASP A 230 7.85 -7.63 -2.58
CA ASP A 230 6.70 -8.50 -2.30
C ASP A 230 5.44 -8.16 -3.13
N THR A 231 5.62 -7.75 -4.40
CA THR A 231 4.51 -7.37 -5.30
C THR A 231 4.50 -8.14 -6.61
N VAL A 232 3.30 -8.30 -7.19
CA VAL A 232 3.12 -8.75 -8.57
C VAL A 232 2.57 -7.58 -9.39
N SER A 233 3.35 -7.11 -10.36
CA SER A 233 2.95 -6.10 -11.32
C SER A 233 2.61 -6.73 -12.66
N PHE A 234 1.40 -6.47 -13.14
CA PHE A 234 0.94 -6.83 -14.48
C PHE A 234 1.04 -5.66 -15.46
N GLY A 235 1.68 -4.55 -15.10
CA GLY A 235 1.68 -3.33 -15.91
C GLY A 235 2.94 -2.50 -15.67
N ASN A 236 3.08 -1.40 -16.41
CA ASN A 236 4.24 -0.52 -16.28
C ASN A 236 4.04 0.55 -15.18
N GLY A 237 2.80 0.76 -14.72
CA GLY A 237 2.46 1.83 -13.78
C GLY A 237 2.92 3.20 -14.31
N LEU A 238 2.29 3.71 -15.38
CA LEU A 238 2.47 5.08 -15.91
C LEU A 238 3.84 5.75 -15.64
N GLN A 239 4.95 5.13 -16.06
CA GLN A 239 6.21 5.88 -16.19
C GLN A 239 6.13 6.69 -17.46
N VAL A 240 5.71 7.95 -17.32
CA VAL A 240 5.89 8.94 -18.38
C VAL A 240 7.37 9.33 -18.36
N PRO A 241 8.16 9.05 -19.42
CA PRO A 241 9.53 9.53 -19.51
C PRO A 241 9.58 11.04 -19.30
N GLU A 242 10.63 11.51 -18.63
CA GLU A 242 10.86 12.93 -18.38
C GLU A 242 10.83 13.72 -19.71
N GLY A 243 10.01 14.78 -19.76
CA GLY A 243 9.84 15.61 -20.95
C GLY A 243 8.82 15.12 -21.99
N VAL A 244 8.08 14.03 -21.75
CA VAL A 244 7.00 13.58 -22.62
C VAL A 244 5.63 13.81 -21.97
N THR A 245 4.64 14.30 -22.73
CA THR A 245 3.27 14.48 -22.21
C THR A 245 2.43 13.21 -22.33
N LYS A 246 1.34 13.12 -21.57
CA LYS A 246 0.40 11.99 -21.63
C LYS A 246 -0.26 11.87 -23.01
N GLU A 247 -0.41 12.98 -23.72
CA GLU A 247 -0.96 13.08 -25.07
C GLU A 247 0.01 12.50 -26.11
N GLN A 248 1.30 12.84 -26.00
CA GLN A 248 2.37 12.27 -26.83
C GLN A 248 2.54 10.76 -26.58
N MET A 249 2.26 10.30 -25.35
CA MET A 249 2.26 8.88 -25.01
C MET A 249 1.10 8.12 -25.69
N LYS A 250 -0.07 8.76 -25.83
CA LYS A 250 -1.29 8.20 -26.44
C LYS A 250 -1.18 8.08 -27.95
N GLU A 251 -0.62 9.08 -28.63
CA GLU A 251 -0.42 9.09 -30.09
C GLU A 251 0.57 8.03 -30.57
N LYS A 252 1.60 7.74 -29.77
CA LYS A 252 2.66 6.78 -30.12
C LYS A 252 2.35 5.33 -29.73
N GLY A 253 1.13 5.06 -29.23
CA GLY A 253 0.71 3.71 -28.85
C GLY A 253 1.52 3.12 -27.69
N TYR A 254 2.12 3.95 -26.82
CA TYR A 254 2.95 3.44 -25.72
C TYR A 254 2.13 2.50 -24.83
N ILE A 255 2.63 1.26 -24.76
CA ILE A 255 2.23 0.17 -23.90
C ILE A 255 2.64 0.49 -22.44
N GLY A 256 1.95 1.48 -21.84
CA GLY A 256 2.03 1.86 -20.42
C GLY A 256 0.71 1.65 -19.68
N ARG A 257 -0.18 0.81 -20.23
CA ARG A 257 -1.50 0.56 -19.64
C ARG A 257 -1.40 -0.53 -18.59
N ASN A 258 -2.04 -0.30 -17.44
CA ASN A 258 -2.44 -1.38 -16.56
C ASN A 258 -3.18 -2.44 -17.37
N LYS A 259 -2.85 -3.71 -17.17
CA LYS A 259 -3.54 -4.81 -17.83
C LYS A 259 -4.80 -5.14 -17.02
N ARG A 260 -5.91 -5.43 -17.70
CA ARG A 260 -7.09 -6.00 -17.04
C ARG A 260 -6.79 -7.44 -16.69
N LEU A 261 -7.08 -7.82 -15.45
CA LEU A 261 -7.15 -9.21 -15.06
C LEU A 261 -8.59 -9.69 -15.30
N VAL A 262 -8.76 -10.70 -16.17
CA VAL A 262 -10.06 -11.23 -16.60
C VAL A 262 -10.16 -12.71 -16.27
N ASN A 263 -11.37 -13.26 -16.26
CA ASN A 263 -11.66 -14.66 -15.91
C ASN A 263 -11.24 -15.02 -14.47
N VAL A 264 -11.39 -14.07 -13.54
CA VAL A 264 -11.17 -14.26 -12.10
C VAL A 264 -12.48 -14.73 -11.47
N ALA A 265 -12.44 -15.84 -10.74
CA ALA A 265 -13.57 -16.32 -9.96
C ALA A 265 -13.86 -15.39 -8.76
N GLU A 266 -15.08 -15.43 -8.24
CA GLU A 266 -15.43 -14.65 -7.05
C GLU A 266 -14.55 -15.03 -5.85
N GLY A 267 -13.97 -14.02 -5.19
CA GLY A 267 -13.15 -14.22 -3.99
C GLY A 267 -13.99 -14.67 -2.79
N ILE A 268 -13.46 -15.56 -1.96
CA ILE A 268 -14.15 -16.13 -0.80
C ILE A 268 -13.47 -15.69 0.50
N SER A 269 -12.13 -15.73 0.53
CA SER A 269 -11.32 -15.33 1.68
C SER A 269 -11.03 -13.82 1.66
N ASN A 270 -10.67 -13.27 2.81
CA ASN A 270 -10.36 -11.83 2.95
C ASN A 270 -9.17 -11.35 2.10
N ASN A 271 -8.32 -12.27 1.66
CA ASN A 271 -7.14 -12.00 0.83
C ASN A 271 -7.33 -12.41 -0.65
N ASP A 272 -8.54 -12.81 -1.04
CA ASP A 272 -8.84 -13.08 -2.44
C ASP A 272 -9.09 -11.79 -3.22
N VAL A 273 -8.87 -11.84 -4.53
CA VAL A 273 -9.23 -10.75 -5.44
C VAL A 273 -10.75 -10.61 -5.49
N ALA A 274 -11.27 -9.41 -5.17
CA ALA A 274 -12.67 -9.10 -5.38
C ALA A 274 -12.98 -8.88 -6.87
N THR A 275 -13.98 -9.58 -7.39
CA THR A 275 -14.43 -9.39 -8.77
C THR A 275 -15.37 -8.18 -8.91
N VAL A 276 -15.47 -7.64 -10.12
CA VAL A 276 -16.47 -6.60 -10.43
C VAL A 276 -17.90 -7.08 -10.17
N GLY A 277 -18.18 -8.38 -10.37
CA GLY A 277 -19.48 -8.98 -10.06
C GLY A 277 -19.82 -8.92 -8.57
N GLN A 278 -18.87 -9.22 -7.69
CA GLN A 278 -19.04 -9.11 -6.24
C GLN A 278 -19.25 -7.66 -5.80
N MET A 279 -18.47 -6.72 -6.36
CA MET A 279 -18.63 -5.30 -6.07
C MET A 279 -20.03 -4.82 -6.49
N ASN A 280 -20.50 -5.17 -7.69
CA ASN A 280 -21.82 -4.78 -8.17
C ASN A 280 -22.96 -5.35 -7.30
N LYS A 281 -22.82 -6.59 -6.81
CA LYS A 281 -23.77 -7.19 -5.84
C LYS A 281 -23.74 -6.44 -4.50
N HIS A 282 -22.54 -6.10 -4.01
CA HIS A 282 -22.37 -5.36 -2.76
C HIS A 282 -22.97 -3.95 -2.85
N VAL A 283 -22.71 -3.24 -3.94
CA VAL A 283 -23.31 -1.94 -4.27
C VAL A 283 -24.83 -2.07 -4.36
N ALA A 284 -25.36 -3.01 -5.16
CA ALA A 284 -26.82 -3.17 -5.30
C ALA A 284 -27.56 -3.46 -3.99
N ASN A 285 -26.90 -4.12 -3.03
CA ASN A 285 -27.49 -4.49 -1.75
C ASN A 285 -27.32 -3.43 -0.65
N ASN A 286 -26.49 -2.41 -0.85
CA ASN A 286 -26.30 -1.33 0.11
C ASN A 286 -27.15 -0.12 -0.29
N ILE A 287 -28.07 0.28 0.61
CA ILE A 287 -28.92 1.47 0.45
C ILE A 287 -28.00 2.71 0.54
N PHE A 288 -27.61 3.24 -0.61
CA PHE A 288 -26.80 4.47 -0.68
C PHE A 288 -27.64 5.68 -0.34
N PHE A 289 -27.19 6.45 0.66
CA PHE A 289 -27.37 7.89 0.64
C PHE A 289 -26.44 8.43 -0.44
N PHE A 290 -27.00 8.76 -1.60
CA PHE A 290 -26.21 9.37 -2.67
C PHE A 290 -26.19 10.88 -2.47
N SER A 291 -25.00 11.50 -2.58
CA SER A 291 -24.88 12.95 -2.54
C SER A 291 -25.47 13.58 -3.80
N ASN A 292 -26.24 14.65 -3.62
CA ASN A 292 -26.78 15.44 -4.71
C ASN A 292 -25.67 16.31 -5.33
N THR A 293 -24.85 15.70 -6.17
CA THR A 293 -23.72 16.35 -6.86
C THR A 293 -24.22 16.98 -8.17
N ASP A 294 -24.99 18.06 -8.06
CA ASP A 294 -25.18 18.95 -9.21
C ASP A 294 -24.04 19.97 -9.24
N THR A 295 -23.12 19.78 -10.19
CA THR A 295 -21.96 20.67 -10.39
C THR A 295 -22.34 22.08 -10.84
N ALA A 296 -23.59 22.32 -11.27
CA ALA A 296 -24.06 23.64 -11.69
C ALA A 296 -24.53 24.53 -10.52
N THR A 297 -24.87 23.94 -9.37
CA THR A 297 -25.40 24.66 -8.19
C THR A 297 -24.74 24.17 -6.90
N PRO A 298 -23.62 24.80 -6.48
CA PRO A 298 -22.84 24.38 -5.30
C PRO A 298 -23.64 24.31 -3.99
N ALA A 299 -24.75 25.04 -3.89
CA ALA A 299 -25.62 25.05 -2.70
C ALA A 299 -26.34 23.72 -2.43
N LEU A 300 -26.43 22.81 -3.42
CA LEU A 300 -27.09 21.50 -3.29
C LEU A 300 -26.15 20.40 -2.77
N ALA A 301 -24.85 20.69 -2.62
CA ALA A 301 -23.82 19.73 -2.24
C ALA A 301 -23.99 19.08 -0.85
N SER A 302 -24.94 19.57 -0.03
CA SER A 302 -25.26 19.03 1.30
C SER A 302 -26.59 18.26 1.38
N SER A 303 -27.26 18.00 0.24
CA SER A 303 -28.48 17.18 0.20
C SER A 303 -28.19 15.75 -0.26
N TYR A 304 -28.96 14.80 0.26
CA TYR A 304 -28.85 13.36 -0.03
C TYR A 304 -30.18 12.81 -0.54
N TYR A 305 -30.14 11.68 -1.25
CA TYR A 305 -31.34 10.93 -1.63
C TYR A 305 -31.18 9.44 -1.37
N VAL A 306 -32.29 8.76 -1.10
CA VAL A 306 -32.32 7.33 -0.76
C VAL A 306 -32.83 6.50 -1.95
N GLY A 307 -31.99 5.63 -2.51
CA GLY A 307 -32.41 4.62 -3.49
C GLY A 307 -32.29 5.04 -4.96
N SER A 308 -33.08 6.02 -5.43
CA SER A 308 -33.13 6.41 -6.85
C SER A 308 -32.53 7.80 -7.10
N PRO A 309 -31.69 7.99 -8.15
CA PRO A 309 -31.25 9.32 -8.60
C PRO A 309 -32.37 10.28 -9.00
N SER A 310 -33.58 9.80 -9.26
CA SER A 310 -34.75 10.65 -9.50
C SER A 310 -35.26 11.33 -8.22
N PHE A 311 -34.91 10.83 -7.04
CA PHE A 311 -35.37 11.36 -5.75
C PHE A 311 -34.56 12.56 -5.27
N LYS A 312 -33.75 13.19 -6.13
CA LYS A 312 -32.98 14.37 -5.77
C LYS A 312 -33.93 15.51 -5.34
N SER A 313 -33.60 16.16 -4.22
CA SER A 313 -34.30 17.38 -3.79
C SER A 313 -33.62 18.62 -4.36
N THR A 314 -34.40 19.68 -4.57
CA THR A 314 -33.88 21.02 -4.89
C THR A 314 -33.56 21.84 -3.64
N GLU A 315 -33.78 21.29 -2.44
CA GLU A 315 -33.49 21.92 -1.16
C GLU A 315 -32.09 21.55 -0.64
N SER A 316 -31.47 22.46 0.12
CA SER A 316 -30.18 22.23 0.77
C SER A 316 -30.37 21.60 2.16
N ASN A 317 -29.40 20.80 2.62
CA ASN A 317 -29.41 20.15 3.95
C ASN A 317 -30.58 19.18 4.21
N VAL A 318 -31.07 18.48 3.18
CA VAL A 318 -32.17 17.52 3.32
C VAL A 318 -31.77 16.11 2.89
N VAL A 319 -32.50 15.12 3.40
CA VAL A 319 -32.51 13.76 2.86
C VAL A 319 -33.85 13.54 2.17
N SER A 320 -33.83 13.27 0.88
CA SER A 320 -35.03 12.99 0.10
C SER A 320 -35.33 11.50 0.03
N PHE A 321 -36.59 11.16 0.32
CA PHE A 321 -37.13 9.79 0.32
C PHE A 321 -38.12 9.58 -0.84
N GLY A 322 -38.00 10.32 -1.94
CA GLY A 322 -38.90 10.19 -3.09
C GLY A 322 -38.84 11.34 -4.08
N ASP A 323 -39.76 11.31 -5.04
CA ASP A 323 -40.10 12.38 -5.96
C ASP A 323 -41.63 12.57 -5.99
N ASP A 324 -42.12 13.45 -6.88
CA ASP A 324 -43.55 13.75 -7.01
C ASP A 324 -44.40 12.54 -7.40
N LYS A 325 -43.79 11.52 -8.01
CA LYS A 325 -44.47 10.31 -8.48
C LYS A 325 -44.34 9.17 -7.48
N THR A 326 -43.19 9.05 -6.82
CA THR A 326 -42.84 7.93 -5.96
C THR A 326 -42.33 8.42 -4.62
N LYS A 327 -43.07 8.15 -3.55
CA LYS A 327 -42.66 8.47 -2.17
C LYS A 327 -42.40 7.17 -1.41
N LEU A 328 -41.28 7.09 -0.72
CA LEU A 328 -40.96 5.96 0.15
C LEU A 328 -41.66 6.13 1.49
N LYS A 329 -42.20 5.03 2.02
CA LYS A 329 -42.70 4.97 3.39
C LYS A 329 -41.54 4.66 4.33
N LEU A 330 -41.31 5.53 5.32
CA LEU A 330 -40.37 5.25 6.39
C LEU A 330 -41.07 4.37 7.45
N THR A 331 -40.60 3.13 7.61
CA THR A 331 -41.16 2.14 8.55
C THR A 331 -40.14 1.74 9.60
N ASN A 332 -40.59 1.14 10.71
CA ASN A 332 -39.75 0.75 11.85
C ASN A 332 -39.01 1.95 12.49
N VAL A 333 -39.66 3.12 12.48
CA VAL A 333 -39.23 4.31 13.20
C VAL A 333 -39.66 4.15 14.65
N ALA A 334 -38.72 4.24 15.58
CA ALA A 334 -39.04 4.30 17.01
C ALA A 334 -39.74 5.62 17.35
N ASP A 335 -40.55 5.63 18.41
CA ASP A 335 -41.20 6.84 18.91
C ASP A 335 -40.17 7.92 19.23
N GLY A 336 -40.43 9.15 18.79
CA GLY A 336 -39.54 10.27 19.07
C GLY A 336 -39.58 10.69 20.54
N GLU A 337 -38.42 10.88 21.15
CA GLU A 337 -38.30 11.26 22.57
C GLU A 337 -37.80 12.71 22.72
N LYS A 338 -36.96 13.17 21.80
CA LYS A 338 -36.37 14.51 21.78
C LYS A 338 -37.08 15.43 20.80
N ALA A 339 -36.84 16.73 20.95
CA ALA A 339 -37.46 17.79 20.14
C ALA A 339 -37.19 17.69 18.62
N HIS A 340 -36.15 16.96 18.20
CA HIS A 340 -35.76 16.82 16.79
C HIS A 340 -35.92 15.39 16.27
N ASP A 341 -36.56 14.51 17.03
CA ASP A 341 -36.88 13.18 16.57
C ASP A 341 -38.14 13.21 15.69
N ALA A 342 -38.24 12.29 14.73
CA ALA A 342 -39.45 12.12 13.94
C ALA A 342 -40.56 11.54 14.83
N ALA A 343 -41.74 12.17 14.82
CA ALA A 343 -42.92 11.61 15.49
C ALA A 343 -43.48 10.44 14.67
N THR A 344 -43.80 9.33 15.34
CA THR A 344 -44.44 8.19 14.66
C THR A 344 -45.95 8.41 14.51
N TYR A 345 -46.58 7.64 13.61
CA TYR A 345 -48.05 7.63 13.51
C TYR A 345 -48.71 7.19 14.83
N GLY A 346 -48.06 6.30 15.60
CA GLY A 346 -48.54 5.89 16.92
C GLY A 346 -48.66 7.07 17.88
N GLN A 347 -47.60 7.90 17.98
CA GLN A 347 -47.62 9.12 18.79
C GLN A 347 -48.70 10.11 18.35
N LEU A 348 -48.90 10.28 17.03
CA LEU A 348 -49.97 11.15 16.50
C LEU A 348 -51.37 10.64 16.86
N THR A 349 -51.63 9.34 16.72
CA THR A 349 -52.94 8.75 17.08
C THR A 349 -53.24 8.83 18.57
N LYS A 350 -52.20 8.80 19.42
CA LYS A 350 -52.34 9.02 20.87
C LYS A 350 -52.80 10.46 21.15
N VAL A 351 -52.16 11.45 20.52
CA VAL A 351 -52.59 12.86 20.61
C VAL A 351 -54.03 13.04 20.10
N GLU A 352 -54.39 12.42 18.98
CA GLU A 352 -55.76 12.46 18.44
C GLU A 352 -56.79 11.89 19.43
N THR A 353 -56.44 10.78 20.10
CA THR A 353 -57.29 10.13 21.10
C THR A 353 -57.48 11.00 22.33
N GLU A 354 -56.39 11.59 22.85
CA GLU A 354 -56.42 12.51 23.99
C GLU A 354 -57.29 13.74 23.67
N LEU A 355 -57.12 14.33 22.48
CA LEU A 355 -57.91 15.49 22.04
C LEU A 355 -59.41 15.17 21.94
N LYS A 356 -59.77 14.02 21.34
CA LYS A 356 -61.17 13.57 21.26
C LYS A 356 -61.78 13.37 22.65
N GLY A 357 -61.00 12.85 23.61
CA GLY A 357 -61.40 12.73 25.00
C GLY A 357 -61.70 14.09 25.64
N SER A 358 -60.79 15.06 25.50
CA SER A 358 -61.00 16.43 26.01
C SER A 358 -62.22 17.11 25.38
N MET A 359 -62.45 16.94 24.08
CA MET A 359 -63.62 17.49 23.39
C MET A 359 -64.94 16.87 23.87
N ALA A 360 -64.94 15.56 24.16
CA ALA A 360 -66.10 14.90 24.77
C ALA A 360 -66.38 15.46 26.17
N GLY A 361 -65.33 15.64 26.99
CA GLY A 361 -65.45 16.27 28.31
C GLY A 361 -66.02 17.68 28.26
N LEU A 362 -65.48 18.54 27.38
CA LEU A 362 -66.01 19.90 27.14
C LEU A 362 -67.48 19.88 26.70
N LYS A 363 -67.88 18.93 25.84
CA LYS A 363 -69.27 18.80 25.40
C LYS A 363 -70.20 18.48 26.57
N ASP A 364 -69.76 17.65 27.50
CA ASP A 364 -70.55 17.30 28.68
C ASP A 364 -70.59 18.43 29.71
N GLU A 365 -69.50 19.18 29.88
CA GLU A 365 -69.48 20.41 30.68
C GLU A 365 -70.41 21.48 30.11
N VAL A 366 -70.40 21.70 28.79
CA VAL A 366 -71.30 22.64 28.11
C VAL A 366 -72.76 22.23 28.31
N LYS A 367 -73.11 20.96 28.09
CA LYS A 367 -74.48 20.47 28.35
C LYS A 367 -74.91 20.69 29.80
N THR A 368 -73.99 20.49 30.74
CA THR A 368 -74.25 20.71 32.17
C THR A 368 -74.47 22.20 32.45
N SER A 369 -73.65 23.07 31.86
CA SER A 369 -73.80 24.52 31.97
C SER A 369 -75.11 25.01 31.35
N GLU A 370 -75.47 24.54 30.16
CA GLU A 370 -76.76 24.82 29.49
C GLU A 370 -77.93 24.39 30.36
N LYS A 371 -77.87 23.19 30.96
CA LYS A 371 -78.89 22.70 31.87
C LYS A 371 -79.00 23.60 33.11
N ASN A 372 -77.87 23.93 33.74
CA ASN A 372 -77.86 24.79 34.92
C ASN A 372 -78.42 26.19 34.61
N ALA A 373 -78.06 26.77 33.46
CA ALA A 373 -78.59 28.05 33.01
C ALA A 373 -80.11 28.00 32.75
N ALA A 374 -80.60 26.91 32.14
CA ALA A 374 -82.03 26.70 31.96
C ALA A 374 -82.77 26.53 33.29
N ASP A 375 -82.21 25.79 34.24
CA ASP A 375 -82.76 25.62 35.59
C ASP A 375 -82.81 26.96 36.34
N SER A 376 -81.73 27.76 36.31
CA SER A 376 -81.71 29.11 36.89
C SER A 376 -82.72 30.06 36.23
N ALA A 377 -82.87 30.01 34.90
CA ALA A 377 -83.88 30.80 34.19
C ALA A 377 -85.31 30.41 34.61
N LYS A 378 -85.56 29.11 34.83
CA LYS A 378 -86.85 28.60 35.31
C LYS A 378 -87.14 29.06 36.75
N GLU A 379 -86.13 29.07 37.62
CA GLU A 379 -86.27 29.62 38.98
C GLU A 379 -86.53 31.13 38.96
N ALA A 380 -85.80 31.89 38.16
CA ALA A 380 -86.03 33.33 38.00
C ALA A 380 -87.46 33.63 37.49
N ALA A 381 -87.96 32.86 36.52
CA ALA A 381 -89.33 33.00 36.02
C ALA A 381 -90.38 32.71 37.11
N LYS A 382 -90.18 31.69 37.95
CA LYS A 382 -91.05 31.42 39.10
C LYS A 382 -91.05 32.58 40.09
N SER A 383 -89.87 33.09 40.46
CA SER A 383 -89.75 34.24 41.37
C SER A 383 -90.44 35.48 40.80
N ALA A 384 -90.30 35.75 39.50
CA ALA A 384 -91.00 36.84 38.84
C ALA A 384 -92.52 36.66 38.89
N SER A 385 -93.04 35.45 38.61
CA SER A 385 -94.49 35.18 38.71
C SER A 385 -95.04 35.36 40.12
N GLY A 386 -94.29 34.96 41.15
CA GLY A 386 -94.66 35.19 42.55
C GLY A 386 -94.67 36.67 42.92
N ALA A 387 -93.70 37.45 42.43
CA ALA A 387 -93.67 38.90 42.62
C ALA A 387 -94.87 39.59 41.93
N TYR A 388 -95.26 39.14 40.73
CA TYR A 388 -96.47 39.63 40.05
C TYR A 388 -97.74 39.35 40.87
N GLN A 389 -97.92 38.13 41.38
CA GLN A 389 -99.08 37.81 42.24
C GLN A 389 -99.10 38.63 43.52
N PHE A 390 -97.94 38.84 44.16
CA PHE A 390 -97.85 39.69 45.35
C PHE A 390 -98.22 41.15 45.05
N ALA A 391 -97.79 41.68 43.90
CA ALA A 391 -98.16 43.02 43.45
C ALA A 391 -99.66 43.14 43.17
N GLU A 392 -100.29 42.13 42.58
CA GLU A 392 -101.73 42.07 42.31
C GLU A 392 -102.54 42.06 43.63
N ILE A 393 -102.17 41.19 44.58
CA ILE A 393 -102.77 41.17 45.93
C ILE A 393 -102.57 42.50 46.65
N SER A 394 -101.40 43.12 46.51
CA SER A 394 -101.12 44.43 47.13
C SER A 394 -101.96 45.55 46.51
N ALA A 395 -102.22 45.50 45.20
CA ALA A 395 -103.11 46.42 44.51
C ALA A 395 -104.57 46.21 44.96
N GLU A 396 -105.06 44.97 45.02
CA GLU A 396 -106.39 44.65 45.55
C GLU A 396 -106.56 45.10 47.01
N ALA A 397 -105.53 44.92 47.85
CA ALA A 397 -105.54 45.38 49.24
C ALA A 397 -105.55 46.92 49.33
N ALA A 398 -104.84 47.62 48.43
CA ALA A 398 -104.86 49.08 48.35
C ALA A 398 -106.25 49.59 47.94
N ASP A 399 -106.87 48.99 46.92
CA ASP A 399 -108.24 49.31 46.50
C ASP A 399 -109.25 49.04 47.63
N GLY A 400 -109.08 47.93 48.36
CA GLY A 400 -109.88 47.60 49.55
C GLY A 400 -109.71 48.62 50.68
N ALA A 401 -108.49 49.12 50.91
CA ALA A 401 -108.24 50.18 51.89
C ALA A 401 -108.87 51.52 51.49
N GLU A 402 -108.82 51.88 50.20
CA GLU A 402 -109.49 53.07 49.64
C GLU A 402 -111.01 52.96 49.84
N ALA A 403 -111.60 51.81 49.55
CA ALA A 403 -113.02 51.53 49.76
C ALA A 403 -113.43 51.61 51.25
N ALA A 404 -112.61 51.05 52.15
CA ALA A 404 -112.84 51.13 53.59
C ALA A 404 -112.75 52.57 54.11
N LYS A 405 -111.80 53.36 53.62
CA LYS A 405 -111.69 54.80 53.93
C LYS A 405 -112.94 55.55 53.50
N LYS A 406 -113.44 55.32 52.29
CA LYS A 406 -114.68 55.92 51.78
C LYS A 406 -115.90 55.53 52.64
N ALA A 407 -116.03 54.26 53.03
CA ALA A 407 -117.10 53.81 53.92
C ALA A 407 -117.02 54.42 55.34
N ALA A 408 -115.82 54.66 55.85
CA ALA A 408 -115.60 55.35 57.11
C ALA A 408 -116.00 56.83 57.03
N GLU A 409 -115.70 57.51 55.91
CA GLU A 409 -116.15 58.87 55.63
C GLU A 409 -117.69 58.95 55.55
N GLU A 410 -118.35 58.02 54.85
CA GLU A 410 -119.82 57.91 54.79
C GLU A 410 -120.46 57.62 56.18
N SER A 411 -119.80 56.79 56.99
CA SER A 411 -120.26 56.48 58.36
C SER A 411 -120.10 57.68 59.29
N LYS A 412 -119.05 58.48 59.10
CA LYS A 412 -118.86 59.76 59.80
C LYS A 412 -119.96 60.75 59.42
N GLU A 413 -120.31 60.88 58.14
CA GLU A 413 -121.46 61.70 57.69
C GLU A 413 -122.79 61.22 58.31
N LYS A 414 -123.03 59.91 58.40
CA LYS A 414 -124.22 59.36 59.08
C LYS A 414 -124.23 59.62 60.59
N ALA A 415 -123.08 59.57 61.25
CA ALA A 415 -122.97 59.84 62.69
C ALA A 415 -123.16 61.33 63.01
N GLU A 416 -122.69 62.23 62.14
CA GLU A 416 -122.90 63.68 62.25
C GLU A 416 -124.36 64.10 61.98
N GLY A 417 -125.19 63.24 61.36
CA GLY A 417 -126.62 63.46 61.19
C GLY A 417 -127.51 63.08 62.39
N PHE A 418 -126.95 62.48 63.44
CA PHE A 418 -127.69 61.98 64.62
C PHE A 418 -127.35 62.68 65.95
N ALA A 419 -126.49 63.70 65.92
CA ALA A 419 -126.16 64.58 67.05
C ALA A 419 -126.57 66.01 66.72
#